data_AF-A0A2H5VL44-F1
#
_entry.id   AF-A0A2H5VL44-F1
#
_cell.length_a   1.000
_cell.length_b   1.000
_cell.length_c   1.000
_cell.angle_alpha   90.00
_cell.angle_beta   90.00
_cell.angle_gamma   90.00
#
_symmetry.space_group_name_H-M   'P 1'
#
loop_
_entity.id
_entity.type
_entity.pdbx_description
1 polymer ?
#
loop_
_entity_poly.entity_id
_entity_poly.type
_entity_poly.pdbx_seq_one_letter_code
_entity_poly.pdbx_strand_id
1 'polypeptide(L)'
;MLGTIQMATIGLASISLLVGGIVIMNIMLVSVTERTREIGIRKSVGARRRDILLQFLSESVTLAMIGGAIGILLAYGLGKLAAALFEIRMELPVDWTVLAVAIAGGVGLISGVYPAYKAALLDPVEALRAE
;
A
#
# COMPACT_ATOMS: atom_id res chain seq x y z
N MET A 1 -20.18 -21.00 -18.36
CA MET A 1 -20.63 -19.97 -17.38
C MET A 1 -19.60 -19.73 -16.28
N LEU A 2 -19.13 -20.77 -15.57
CA LEU A 2 -18.15 -20.61 -14.48
C LEU A 2 -16.82 -19.94 -14.93
N GLY A 3 -16.26 -20.31 -16.09
CA GLY A 3 -15.02 -19.69 -16.59
C GLY A 3 -15.14 -18.20 -16.90
N THR A 4 -16.29 -17.73 -17.39
CA THR A 4 -16.54 -16.31 -17.66
C THR A 4 -16.62 -15.50 -16.38
N ILE A 5 -17.29 -16.04 -15.35
CA ILE A 5 -17.39 -15.39 -14.03
C ILE A 5 -16.01 -15.30 -13.37
N GLN A 6 -15.21 -16.38 -13.41
CA GLN A 6 -13.85 -16.38 -12.86
C GLN A 6 -12.96 -15.31 -13.53
N MET A 7 -12.96 -15.25 -14.87
CA MET A 7 -12.19 -14.25 -15.61
C MET A 7 -12.63 -12.82 -15.26
N ALA A 8 -13.93 -12.58 -15.12
CA ALA A 8 -14.45 -11.28 -14.71
C ALA A 8 -13.97 -10.90 -13.31
N THR A 9 -14.03 -11.83 -12.34
CA THR A 9 -13.56 -11.55 -10.97
C THR A 9 -12.06 -11.28 -10.88
N ILE A 10 -11.24 -12.00 -11.64
CA ILE A 10 -9.79 -11.76 -11.73
C ILE A 10 -9.53 -10.37 -12.32
N GLY A 11 -10.26 -10.00 -13.38
CA GLY A 11 -10.15 -8.67 -13.98
C GLY A 11 -10.49 -7.56 -12.99
N LEU A 12 -11.63 -7.69 -12.30
CA LEU A 12 -12.06 -6.74 -11.28
C LEU A 12 -11.04 -6.62 -10.14
N ALA A 13 -10.56 -7.74 -9.61
CA ALA A 13 -9.55 -7.75 -8.56
C ALA A 13 -8.25 -7.07 -9.00
N SER A 14 -7.81 -7.33 -10.24
CA SER A 14 -6.60 -6.72 -10.81
C SER A 14 -6.72 -5.20 -10.92
N ILE A 15 -7.87 -4.70 -11.40
CA ILE A 15 -8.13 -3.25 -11.48
C ILE A 15 -8.17 -2.64 -10.08
N SER A 16 -8.84 -3.28 -9.11
CA SER A 16 -8.88 -2.81 -7.72
C SER A 16 -7.48 -2.72 -7.10
N LEU A 17 -6.60 -3.69 -7.37
CA LEU A 17 -5.21 -3.66 -6.90
C LEU A 17 -4.42 -2.50 -7.53
N LEU A 18 -4.60 -2.26 -8.83
CA LEU A 18 -3.95 -1.13 -9.51
C LEU A 18 -4.41 0.21 -8.93
N VAL A 19 -5.72 0.40 -8.77
CA VAL A 19 -6.27 1.63 -8.18
C VAL A 19 -5.76 1.81 -6.75
N GLY A 20 -5.76 0.75 -5.94
CA GLY A 20 -5.21 0.79 -4.59
C GLY A 20 -3.73 1.18 -4.55
N GLY A 21 -2.91 0.62 -5.44
CA GLY A 21 -1.50 0.99 -5.57
C GLY A 21 -1.29 2.45 -5.96
N ILE A 22 -2.09 2.97 -6.90
CA ILE A 22 -2.05 4.39 -7.31
C ILE A 22 -2.43 5.30 -6.13
N VAL A 23 -3.45 4.92 -5.35
CA VAL A 23 -3.87 5.68 -4.16
C VAL A 23 -2.74 5.75 -3.14
N ILE A 24 -2.09 4.62 -2.82
CA ILE A 24 -0.94 4.58 -1.91
C ILE A 24 0.18 5.49 -2.44
N MET A 25 0.53 5.35 -3.72
CA MET A 25 1.57 6.17 -4.34
C MET A 25 1.27 7.68 -4.21
N ASN A 26 0.02 8.09 -4.45
CA ASN A 26 -0.38 9.49 -4.35
C ASN A 26 -0.31 10.02 -2.91
N ILE A 27 -0.82 9.26 -1.94
CA ILE A 27 -0.74 9.64 -0.52
C ILE A 27 0.73 9.79 -0.11
N MET A 28 1.58 8.87 -0.53
CA MET A 28 3.02 8.93 -0.24
C MET A 28 3.70 10.13 -0.92
N LEU A 29 3.32 10.48 -2.16
CA LEU A 29 3.85 11.68 -2.83
C LEU A 29 3.49 12.95 -2.08
N VAL A 30 2.24 13.08 -1.63
CA VAL A 30 1.78 14.22 -0.83
C VAL A 30 2.52 14.26 0.52
N SER A 31 2.65 13.11 1.19
CA SER A 31 3.38 13.02 2.47
C SER A 31 4.85 13.44 2.34
N VAL A 32 5.51 13.07 1.24
CA VAL A 32 6.89 13.51 0.96
C VAL A 32 6.96 15.02 0.79
N THR A 33 5.99 15.63 0.11
CA THR A 33 5.96 17.09 -0.06
C THR A 33 5.71 17.82 1.26
N GLU A 34 4.81 17.32 2.11
CA GLU A 34 4.54 17.89 3.44
C GLU A 34 5.74 17.77 4.39
N ARG A 35 6.48 16.65 4.31
CA ARG A 35 7.64 16.37 5.16
C ARG A 35 8.98 16.80 4.54
N THR A 36 8.98 17.65 3.51
CA THR A 36 10.19 18.07 2.79
C THR A 36 11.27 18.63 3.73
N ARG A 37 10.89 19.53 4.65
CA ARG A 37 11.80 20.17 5.61
C ARG A 37 12.41 19.16 6.58
N GLU A 38 11.62 18.21 7.08
CA GLU A 38 12.12 17.14 7.97
C GLU A 38 13.15 16.26 7.25
N ILE A 39 12.91 15.91 5.99
CA ILE A 39 13.84 15.14 5.16
C ILE A 39 15.14 15.92 4.95
N GLY A 40 15.04 17.24 4.70
CA GLY A 40 16.17 18.15 4.59
C GLY A 40 17.03 18.18 5.85
N ILE A 41 16.40 18.30 7.04
CA ILE A 41 17.08 18.26 8.34
C ILE A 41 17.79 16.91 8.54
N ARG A 42 17.13 15.78 8.23
CA ARG A 42 17.77 14.46 8.36
C ARG A 42 19.00 14.32 7.47
N LYS A 43 18.93 14.81 6.22
CA LYS A 43 20.07 14.76 5.29
C LYS A 43 21.20 15.71 5.68
N SER A 44 20.91 16.88 6.22
CA SER A 44 21.95 17.84 6.65
C SER A 44 22.74 17.35 7.86
N VAL A 45 22.12 16.52 8.73
CA VAL A 45 22.81 15.84 9.83
C VAL A 45 23.49 14.52 9.41
N GLY A 46 23.49 14.18 8.12
CA GLY A 46 24.27 13.07 7.56
C GLY A 46 23.48 11.81 7.18
N ALA A 47 22.14 11.82 7.18
CA ALA A 47 21.36 10.68 6.69
C ALA A 47 21.64 10.41 5.20
N ARG A 48 21.90 9.14 4.86
CA ARG A 48 22.15 8.72 3.48
C ARG A 48 20.85 8.61 2.71
N ARG A 49 20.92 8.70 1.38
CA ARG A 49 19.78 8.46 0.48
C ARG A 49 19.08 7.13 0.76
N ARG A 50 19.86 6.09 1.08
CA ARG A 50 19.35 4.75 1.42
C ARG A 50 18.51 4.75 2.70
N ASP A 51 18.86 5.56 3.69
CA ASP A 51 18.14 5.61 4.97
C ASP A 51 16.74 6.20 4.75
N ILE A 52 16.67 7.28 3.99
CA ILE A 52 15.41 7.92 3.58
C ILE A 52 14.57 6.97 2.71
N LEU A 53 15.21 6.30 1.74
CA LEU A 53 14.54 5.33 0.88
C LEU A 53 13.90 4.20 1.71
N LEU A 54 14.66 3.59 2.62
CA LEU A 54 14.18 2.49 3.46
C LEU A 54 13.07 2.94 4.40
N GLN A 55 13.15 4.14 4.96
CA GLN A 55 12.08 4.71 5.78
C GLN A 55 10.77 4.80 5.00
N PHE A 56 10.75 5.49 3.87
CA PHE A 56 9.52 5.69 3.11
C PHE A 56 8.99 4.39 2.49
N LEU A 57 9.88 3.47 2.08
CA LEU A 57 9.46 2.13 1.66
C LEU A 57 8.80 1.36 2.81
N SER A 58 9.35 1.43 4.03
CA SER A 58 8.76 0.79 5.20
C SER A 58 7.41 1.41 5.57
N GLU A 59 7.25 2.72 5.45
CA GLU A 59 5.96 3.40 5.65
C GLU A 59 4.92 2.92 4.63
N SER A 60 5.29 2.85 3.34
CA SER A 60 4.39 2.38 2.27
C SER A 60 3.95 0.93 2.47
N VAL A 61 4.88 0.02 2.78
CA VAL A 61 4.57 -1.39 3.08
C VAL A 61 3.70 -1.49 4.33
N THR A 62 3.98 -0.71 5.37
CA THR A 62 3.19 -0.72 6.60
C THR A 62 1.76 -0.25 6.34
N LEU A 63 1.57 0.82 5.57
CA LEU A 63 0.25 1.31 5.16
C LEU A 63 -0.53 0.24 4.37
N ALA A 64 0.13 -0.42 3.41
CA ALA A 64 -0.49 -1.49 2.64
C ALA A 64 -0.85 -2.71 3.49
N MET A 65 0.00 -3.08 4.45
CA MET A 65 -0.24 -4.21 5.36
C MET A 65 -1.37 -3.91 6.35
N ILE A 66 -1.44 -2.70 6.89
CA ILE A 66 -2.55 -2.26 7.75
C ILE A 66 -3.85 -2.26 6.96
N GLY A 67 -3.84 -1.67 5.75
CA GLY A 67 -5.00 -1.68 4.86
C GLY A 67 -5.44 -3.10 4.49
N GLY A 68 -4.49 -3.99 4.20
CA GLY A 68 -4.74 -5.41 3.91
C GLY A 68 -5.33 -6.16 5.11
N ALA A 69 -4.79 -5.93 6.31
CA ALA A 69 -5.32 -6.53 7.54
C ALA A 69 -6.77 -6.08 7.81
N ILE A 70 -7.04 -4.78 7.68
CA ILE A 70 -8.41 -4.23 7.80
C ILE A 70 -9.32 -4.82 6.73
N GLY A 71 -8.85 -4.89 5.48
CA GLY A 71 -9.59 -5.49 4.36
C GLY A 71 -9.96 -6.95 4.60
N ILE A 72 -9.04 -7.75 5.15
CA ILE A 72 -9.29 -9.14 5.53
C ILE A 72 -10.34 -9.21 6.64
N LEU A 73 -10.20 -8.41 7.70
CA LEU A 73 -11.18 -8.39 8.79
C LEU A 73 -12.58 -8.04 8.28
N LEU A 74 -12.69 -7.06 7.38
CA LEU A 74 -13.95 -6.69 6.73
C LEU A 74 -14.47 -7.80 5.83
N ALA A 75 -13.61 -8.47 5.06
CA ALA A 75 -14.01 -9.59 4.21
C ALA A 75 -14.58 -10.77 5.02
N TYR A 76 -13.95 -11.12 6.15
CA TYR A 76 -14.47 -12.14 7.06
C TYR A 76 -15.78 -11.70 7.72
N GLY A 77 -15.87 -10.44 8.18
CA GLY A 77 -17.07 -9.91 8.84
C GLY A 77 -18.28 -9.85 7.91
N LEU A 78 -18.13 -9.21 6.75
CA LEU A 78 -19.16 -9.13 5.71
C LEU A 78 -19.49 -10.51 5.15
N GLY A 79 -18.48 -11.36 5.03
CA GLY A 79 -18.64 -12.73 4.59
C GLY A 79 -19.54 -13.56 5.49
N LYS A 80 -19.29 -13.54 6.80
CA LYS A 80 -20.16 -14.19 7.79
C LYS A 80 -21.57 -13.62 7.81
N LEU A 81 -21.71 -12.30 7.66
CA LEU A 81 -23.02 -11.65 7.60
C LEU A 81 -23.81 -12.13 6.36
N ALA A 82 -23.17 -12.17 5.19
CA ALA A 82 -23.79 -12.68 3.97
C ALA A 82 -24.17 -14.17 4.09
N ALA A 83 -23.29 -14.99 4.67
CA ALA A 83 -23.57 -16.40 4.93
C ALA A 83 -24.82 -16.60 5.80
N ALA A 84 -24.98 -15.77 6.85
CA ALA A 84 -26.14 -15.82 7.72
C ALA A 84 -27.43 -15.34 7.05
N LEU A 85 -27.36 -14.32 6.19
CA LEU A 85 -28.53 -13.75 5.51
C LEU A 85 -29.06 -14.60 4.35
N PHE A 86 -28.16 -15.26 3.62
CA PHE A 86 -28.52 -16.03 2.42
C PHE A 86 -28.47 -17.55 2.64
N GLU A 87 -28.23 -18.01 3.88
CA GLU A 87 -28.09 -19.43 4.25
C GLU A 87 -27.05 -20.18 3.41
N ILE A 88 -26.03 -19.46 2.92
CA ILE A 88 -24.95 -20.02 2.12
C ILE A 88 -23.72 -20.32 2.97
N ARG A 89 -23.00 -21.40 2.63
CA ARG A 89 -21.69 -21.67 3.22
C ARG A 89 -20.63 -20.80 2.55
N MET A 90 -19.97 -19.96 3.34
CA MET A 90 -18.80 -19.22 2.90
C MET A 90 -17.53 -19.86 3.46
N GLU A 91 -16.64 -20.29 2.57
CA GLU A 91 -15.34 -20.79 2.92
C GLU A 91 -14.28 -19.77 2.51
N LEU A 92 -13.48 -19.33 3.49
CA LEU A 92 -12.32 -18.45 3.29
C LEU A 92 -11.08 -19.26 3.66
N PRO A 93 -10.43 -19.92 2.69
CA PRO A 93 -9.26 -20.73 3.00
C PRO A 93 -8.10 -19.85 3.46
N VAL A 94 -7.34 -20.37 4.43
CA VAL A 94 -6.20 -19.66 5.01
C VAL A 94 -5.15 -19.36 3.93
N ASP A 95 -4.91 -20.29 3.00
CA ASP A 95 -3.93 -20.14 1.92
C ASP A 95 -4.18 -18.90 1.05
N TRP A 96 -5.45 -18.64 0.69
CA TRP A 96 -5.83 -17.45 -0.09
C TRP A 96 -5.72 -16.17 0.73
N THR A 97 -5.95 -16.25 2.04
CA THR A 97 -5.77 -15.10 2.95
C THR A 97 -4.28 -14.73 3.02
N VAL A 98 -3.39 -15.72 3.17
CA VAL A 98 -1.94 -15.52 3.18
C VAL A 98 -1.45 -14.93 1.85
N LEU A 99 -1.95 -15.45 0.73
CA LEU A 99 -1.64 -14.92 -0.59
C LEU A 99 -2.10 -13.45 -0.75
N ALA A 100 -3.29 -13.10 -0.26
CA ALA A 100 -3.79 -11.74 -0.29
C ALA A 100 -2.89 -10.77 0.52
N VAL A 101 -2.41 -11.20 1.69
CA VAL A 101 -1.45 -10.42 2.49
C VAL A 101 -0.13 -10.23 1.73
N ALA A 102 0.40 -11.27 1.10
CA ALA A 102 1.62 -11.19 0.31
C ALA A 102 1.46 -10.22 -0.88
N ILE A 103 0.32 -10.27 -1.57
CA ILE A 103 -0.01 -9.34 -2.66
C ILE A 103 -0.12 -7.91 -2.13
N ALA A 104 -0.78 -7.68 -1.00
CA ALA A 104 -0.89 -6.35 -0.40
C ALA A 104 0.49 -5.76 -0.07
N GLY A 105 1.38 -6.55 0.56
CA GLY A 105 2.76 -6.15 0.81
C GLY A 105 3.54 -5.84 -0.48
N GLY A 106 3.38 -6.66 -1.52
CA GLY A 106 3.96 -6.43 -2.83
C GLY A 106 3.48 -5.14 -3.51
N VAL A 107 2.17 -4.87 -3.45
CA VAL A 107 1.59 -3.61 -3.97
C VAL A 107 2.11 -2.40 -3.19
N GLY A 108 2.19 -2.49 -1.86
CA GLY A 108 2.78 -1.44 -1.02
C GLY A 108 4.24 -1.18 -1.34
N LEU A 109 5.02 -2.22 -1.62
CA LEU A 109 6.40 -2.09 -2.04
C LEU A 109 6.50 -1.39 -3.41
N ILE A 110 5.80 -1.90 -4.43
CA ILE A 110 5.87 -1.37 -5.81
C ILE A 110 5.40 0.09 -5.86
N SER A 111 4.27 0.40 -5.24
CA SER A 111 3.72 1.76 -5.20
C SER A 111 4.59 2.74 -4.40
N GLY A 112 5.32 2.26 -3.39
CA GLY A 112 6.20 3.06 -2.54
C GLY A 112 7.55 3.41 -3.17
N VAL A 113 8.03 2.66 -4.17
CA VAL A 113 9.37 2.86 -4.76
C VAL A 113 9.56 4.25 -5.34
N TYR A 114 8.62 4.71 -6.17
CA TYR A 114 8.70 6.03 -6.80
C TYR A 114 8.72 7.19 -5.79
N PRO A 115 7.75 7.31 -4.85
CA PRO A 115 7.77 8.40 -3.87
C PRO A 115 8.97 8.31 -2.92
N ALA A 116 9.37 7.11 -2.48
CA ALA A 116 10.55 6.95 -1.64
C ALA A 116 11.83 7.38 -2.35
N TYR A 117 11.96 7.06 -3.63
CA TYR A 117 13.08 7.50 -4.46
C TYR A 117 13.09 9.03 -4.61
N LYS A 118 11.92 9.65 -4.86
CA LYS A 118 11.78 11.10 -4.93
C LYS A 118 12.20 11.77 -3.62
N ALA A 119 11.78 11.24 -2.47
CA ALA A 119 12.19 11.71 -1.15
C ALA A 119 13.71 11.60 -0.92
N ALA A 120 14.29 10.47 -1.31
CA ALA A 120 15.72 10.20 -1.18
C ALA A 120 16.59 11.14 -2.03
N LEU A 121 16.05 11.71 -3.12
CA LEU A 121 16.77 12.64 -4.00
C LEU A 121 16.68 14.12 -3.63
N LEU A 122 15.78 14.52 -2.72
CA LEU A 122 15.66 15.93 -2.27
C LEU A 122 17.02 16.53 -1.84
N ASP A 123 17.34 17.72 -2.34
CA ASP A 123 18.52 18.46 -1.92
C ASP A 123 18.28 19.10 -0.53
N PRO A 124 19.14 18.87 0.47
CA PRO A 124 18.95 19.42 1.81
C PRO A 124 18.98 20.96 1.84
N VAL A 125 19.74 21.62 0.97
CA VAL A 125 19.79 23.09 0.92
C VAL A 125 18.47 23.64 0.38
N GLU A 126 17.94 23.06 -0.69
CA GLU A 126 16.63 23.44 -1.24
C GLU A 126 15.50 23.14 -0.25
N ALA A 127 15.53 21.97 0.39
CA ALA A 127 14.52 21.53 1.35
C ALA A 127 14.45 22.39 2.62
N LEU A 128 15.56 23.04 3.01
CA LEU A 128 15.62 23.97 4.15
C LEU A 128 15.33 25.43 3.77
N ARG A 129 15.43 25.75 2.47
CA ARG A 129 15.15 27.08 1.91
C ARG A 129 13.70 27.24 1.46
N ALA A 130 13.01 26.13 1.17
CA ALA A 130 11.56 26.07 1.18
C ALA A 130 11.08 26.49 2.58
N GLU A 131 10.18 27.49 2.63
CA GLU A 131 9.75 28.25 3.83
C GLU A 131 9.79 27.49 5.17
#